data_AF-A0A7Z9GMV8-F1
#
_entry.id   AF-A0A7Z9GMV8-F1
#
_cell.length_a   1.000
_cell.length_b   1.000
_cell.length_c   1.000
_cell.angle_alpha   90.00
_cell.angle_beta   90.00
_cell.angle_gamma   90.00
#
_symmetry.space_group_name_H-M   'P 1'
#
loop_
_entity.id
_entity.type
_entity.pdbx_description
1 polymer ?
#
loop_
_entity_poly.entity_id
_entity_poly.type
_entity_poly.pdbx_seq_one_letter_code
_entity_poly.pdbx_strand_id
1 'polypeptide(L)'
;MRGLTLDRYVLSELGLPFSLAIGGLLFVLMTREMTRVTELLVMHGVSALVVLKLVVYILPSFMILTLPIATLIASTCAFSRFASDHELVAMQASGIGFRRLLIPVGIFSIGIYAVAFALSFWAQPWSGASLKTLALSMIQEQLTLPLAAGVFNDPVDGLMIYIPQADTASQGIFIADSRNVGSPRVLVAQDWTLVSDMESGHIGLRLTDG
;
A
#
# COMPACT_ATOMS: atom_id res chain seq x y z
N MET A 1 29.72 -35.77 -13.29
CA MET A 1 29.79 -34.36 -12.88
C MET A 1 29.26 -33.34 -13.91
N ARG A 2 28.86 -33.74 -15.14
CA ARG A 2 28.37 -32.83 -16.21
C ARG A 2 27.01 -32.15 -15.96
N GLY A 3 26.22 -32.62 -14.99
CA GLY A 3 24.90 -32.03 -14.70
C GLY A 3 24.97 -30.69 -13.98
N LEU A 4 25.86 -30.56 -13.00
CA LEU A 4 25.96 -29.40 -12.11
C LEU A 4 26.33 -28.10 -12.86
N THR A 5 27.10 -28.21 -13.94
CA THR A 5 27.49 -27.05 -14.76
C THR A 5 26.31 -26.52 -15.57
N LEU A 6 25.48 -27.41 -16.12
CA LEU A 6 24.28 -27.02 -16.88
C LEU A 6 23.21 -26.45 -15.94
N ASP A 7 23.01 -27.06 -14.77
CA ASP A 7 22.06 -26.57 -13.78
C ASP A 7 22.45 -25.15 -13.31
N ARG A 8 23.73 -24.92 -13.02
CA ARG A 8 24.25 -23.58 -12.66
C ARG A 8 24.08 -22.57 -13.81
N TYR A 9 24.30 -23.00 -15.04
CA TYR A 9 24.13 -22.15 -16.22
C TYR A 9 22.67 -21.70 -16.39
N VAL A 10 21.72 -22.65 -16.28
CA VAL A 10 20.29 -22.33 -16.36
C VAL A 10 19.86 -21.39 -15.23
N LEU A 11 20.38 -21.59 -14.02
CA LEU A 11 20.09 -20.70 -12.89
C LEU A 11 20.64 -19.28 -13.09
N SER A 12 21.86 -19.14 -13.64
CA SER A 12 22.39 -17.81 -13.98
C SER A 12 21.58 -17.13 -15.08
N GLU A 13 21.06 -17.93 -16.03
CA GLU A 13 20.26 -17.43 -17.14
C GLU A 13 18.87 -16.97 -16.71
N LEU A 14 18.32 -17.56 -15.63
CA LEU A 14 17.07 -17.12 -15.00
C LEU A 14 17.26 -15.86 -14.13
N GLY A 15 18.38 -15.74 -13.42
CA GLY A 15 18.59 -14.70 -12.41
C GLY A 15 18.60 -13.28 -12.98
N LEU A 16 19.21 -13.08 -14.15
CA LEU A 16 19.26 -11.76 -14.80
C LEU A 16 17.86 -11.27 -15.23
N PRO A 17 17.10 -11.99 -16.07
CA PRO A 17 15.77 -11.53 -16.47
C PRO A 17 14.79 -11.46 -15.29
N PHE A 18 14.95 -12.32 -14.27
CA PHE A 18 14.16 -12.22 -13.04
C PHE A 18 14.40 -10.89 -12.30
N SER A 19 15.67 -10.52 -12.07
CA SER A 19 16.00 -9.29 -11.35
C SER A 19 15.58 -8.03 -12.11
N LEU A 20 15.68 -8.04 -13.45
CA LEU A 20 15.16 -6.98 -14.30
C LEU A 20 13.63 -6.91 -14.27
N ALA A 21 12.95 -8.05 -14.37
CA ALA A 21 11.49 -8.11 -14.33
C ALA A 21 10.94 -7.64 -12.99
N ILE A 22 11.48 -8.11 -11.86
CA ILE A 22 11.03 -7.69 -10.53
C ILE A 22 11.31 -6.21 -10.29
N GLY A 23 12.49 -5.71 -10.68
CA GLY A 23 12.84 -4.30 -10.55
C GLY A 23 11.91 -3.41 -11.39
N GLY A 24 11.67 -3.79 -12.65
CA GLY A 24 10.76 -3.07 -13.54
C GLY A 24 9.31 -3.07 -13.04
N LEU A 25 8.80 -4.22 -12.59
CA LEU A 25 7.44 -4.33 -12.04
C LEU A 25 7.27 -3.49 -10.76
N LEU A 26 8.24 -3.54 -9.85
CA LEU A 26 8.21 -2.73 -8.63
C LEU A 26 8.28 -1.23 -8.98
N PHE A 27 9.10 -0.84 -9.94
CA PHE A 27 9.20 0.55 -10.39
C PHE A 27 7.87 1.07 -10.97
N VAL A 28 7.22 0.29 -11.82
CA VAL A 28 5.91 0.64 -12.40
C VAL A 28 4.84 0.75 -11.30
N LEU A 29 4.82 -0.18 -10.34
CA LEU A 29 3.88 -0.12 -9.23
C LEU A 29 4.15 1.07 -8.30
N MET A 30 5.41 1.39 -8.02
CA MET A 30 5.78 2.57 -7.23
C MET A 30 5.33 3.87 -7.89
N THR A 31 5.42 3.96 -9.22
CA THR A 31 4.95 5.14 -9.97
C THR A 31 3.48 5.44 -9.70
N ARG A 32 2.64 4.40 -9.56
CA ARG A 32 1.23 4.57 -9.23
C ARG A 32 1.02 5.19 -7.84
N GLU A 33 1.86 4.82 -6.87
CA GLU A 33 1.76 5.34 -5.50
C GLU A 33 2.41 6.72 -5.33
N MET A 34 3.18 7.21 -6.32
CA MET A 34 3.83 8.53 -6.26
C MET A 34 2.83 9.65 -6.04
N THR A 35 1.64 9.61 -6.68
CA THR A 35 0.59 10.63 -6.46
C THR A 35 0.18 10.70 -5.00
N ARG A 36 -0.05 9.54 -4.36
CA ARG A 36 -0.42 9.45 -2.95
C ARG A 36 0.71 9.93 -2.04
N VAL A 37 1.95 9.57 -2.36
CA VAL A 37 3.14 10.04 -1.66
C VAL A 37 3.25 11.57 -1.72
N THR A 38 3.03 12.17 -2.89
CA THR A 38 3.06 13.63 -3.06
C THR A 38 1.95 14.33 -2.29
N GLU A 39 0.72 13.79 -2.30
CA GLU A 39 -0.39 14.33 -1.49
C GLU A 39 -0.08 14.32 0.01
N LEU A 40 0.54 13.26 0.53
CA LEU A 40 0.93 13.18 1.94
C LEU A 40 2.03 14.19 2.30
N LEU A 41 3.02 14.38 1.42
CA LEU A 41 4.12 15.34 1.64
C LEU A 41 3.64 16.80 1.53
N VAL A 42 2.87 17.12 0.50
CA VAL A 42 2.56 18.50 0.12
C VAL A 42 1.28 19.01 0.80
N MET A 43 0.23 18.20 0.84
CA MET A 43 -1.08 18.64 1.37
C MET A 43 -1.17 18.48 2.88
N HIS A 44 -0.52 17.44 3.43
CA HIS A 44 -0.62 17.08 4.85
C HIS A 44 0.65 17.39 5.64
N GLY A 45 1.70 17.91 4.99
CA GLY A 45 2.96 18.28 5.66
C GLY A 45 3.68 17.10 6.35
N VAL A 46 3.40 15.86 5.94
CA VAL A 46 3.96 14.66 6.57
C VAL A 46 5.46 14.62 6.33
N SER A 47 6.24 14.31 7.38
CA SER A 47 7.70 14.19 7.26
C SER A 47 8.10 13.12 6.23
N ALA A 48 9.10 13.43 5.39
CA ALA A 48 9.64 12.51 4.38
C ALA A 48 10.07 11.15 4.95
N LEU A 49 10.48 11.12 6.23
CA LEU A 49 10.85 9.88 6.92
C LEU A 49 9.63 8.97 7.16
N VAL A 50 8.46 9.54 7.43
CA VAL A 50 7.20 8.78 7.61
C VAL A 50 6.74 8.21 6.27
N VAL A 51 6.88 8.99 5.19
CA VAL A 51 6.57 8.54 3.84
C VAL A 51 7.48 7.40 3.40
N LEU A 52 8.79 7.50 3.67
CA LEU A 52 9.73 6.42 3.38
C LEU A 52 9.35 5.13 4.13
N LYS A 53 8.95 5.23 5.40
CA LYS A 53 8.44 4.09 6.17
C LYS A 53 7.19 3.48 5.53
N LEU A 54 6.26 4.31 5.06
CA LEU A 54 5.06 3.85 4.36
C LEU A 54 5.40 3.10 3.08
N VAL A 55 6.32 3.62 2.26
CA VAL A 55 6.79 2.94 1.04
C VAL A 55 7.39 1.57 1.37
N VAL A 56 8.25 1.49 2.39
CA VAL A 56 8.82 0.22 2.87
C VAL A 56 7.73 -0.74 3.37
N TYR A 57 6.62 -0.23 3.91
CA TYR A 57 5.50 -1.02 4.37
C TYR A 57 4.64 -1.64 3.26
N ILE A 58 4.56 -0.93 2.14
CA ILE A 58 3.78 -1.32 0.96
C ILE A 58 4.60 -2.26 0.05
N LEU A 59 5.93 -2.13 0.05
CA LEU A 59 6.85 -2.92 -0.78
C LEU A 59 6.62 -4.44 -0.69
N PRO A 60 6.47 -5.06 0.50
CA PRO A 60 6.26 -6.51 0.62
C PRO A 60 4.98 -6.98 -0.06
N SER A 61 3.91 -6.18 0.01
CA SER A 61 2.63 -6.47 -0.64
C SER A 61 2.77 -6.50 -2.16
N PHE A 62 3.55 -5.59 -2.73
CA PHE A 62 3.87 -5.63 -4.15
C PHE A 62 4.79 -6.79 -4.51
N MET A 63 5.78 -7.11 -3.68
CA MET A 63 6.66 -8.26 -3.92
C MET A 63 5.88 -9.59 -3.98
N ILE A 64 4.88 -9.80 -3.14
CA ILE A 64 4.05 -11.02 -3.18
C ILE A 64 3.39 -11.20 -4.55
N LEU A 65 2.91 -10.11 -5.17
CA LEU A 65 2.32 -10.14 -6.50
C LEU A 65 3.36 -10.21 -7.63
N THR A 66 4.47 -9.48 -7.50
CA THR A 66 5.46 -9.37 -8.59
C THR A 66 6.39 -10.57 -8.67
N LEU A 67 6.67 -11.28 -7.58
CA LEU A 67 7.52 -12.49 -7.58
C LEU A 67 7.04 -13.58 -8.56
N PRO A 68 5.77 -14.04 -8.55
CA PRO A 68 5.31 -15.05 -9.50
C PRO A 68 5.32 -14.53 -10.95
N ILE A 69 4.96 -13.26 -11.17
CA ILE A 69 4.96 -12.64 -12.51
C ILE A 69 6.40 -12.54 -13.05
N ALA A 70 7.34 -12.07 -12.23
CA ALA A 70 8.75 -11.97 -12.58
C ALA A 70 9.36 -13.35 -12.86
N THR A 71 8.96 -14.39 -12.13
CA THR A 71 9.41 -15.77 -12.37
C THR A 71 8.93 -16.28 -13.72
N LEU A 72 7.68 -16.00 -14.08
CA LEU A 72 7.14 -16.34 -15.40
C LEU A 72 7.95 -15.66 -16.50
N ILE A 73 8.12 -14.33 -16.41
CA ILE A 73 8.89 -13.54 -17.38
C ILE A 73 10.33 -14.07 -17.49
N ALA A 74 10.98 -14.33 -16.36
CA ALA A 74 12.34 -14.87 -16.33
C ALA A 74 12.45 -16.21 -17.03
N SER A 75 11.53 -17.13 -16.73
CA SER A 75 11.51 -18.46 -17.36
C SER A 75 11.28 -18.36 -18.86
N THR A 76 10.31 -17.56 -19.30
CA THR A 76 10.02 -17.34 -20.73
C THR A 76 11.21 -16.72 -21.44
N CYS A 77 11.85 -15.73 -20.84
CA CYS A 77 13.01 -15.05 -21.43
C CYS A 77 14.22 -15.99 -21.54
N ALA A 78 14.51 -16.77 -20.49
CA ALA A 78 15.59 -17.77 -20.50
C ALA A 78 15.36 -18.85 -21.59
N PHE A 79 14.15 -19.42 -21.67
CA PHE A 79 13.83 -20.37 -22.73
C PHE A 79 13.85 -19.74 -24.13
N SER A 80 13.45 -18.47 -24.27
CA SER A 80 13.55 -17.72 -25.52
C SER A 80 15.01 -17.57 -25.95
N ARG A 81 15.93 -17.28 -25.02
CA ARG A 81 17.37 -17.20 -25.32
C ARG A 81 17.94 -18.56 -25.71
N PHE A 82 17.66 -19.61 -24.94
CA PHE A 82 18.09 -20.98 -25.29
C PHE A 82 17.60 -21.43 -26.68
N ALA A 83 16.40 -21.00 -27.09
CA ALA A 83 15.87 -21.30 -28.41
C ALA A 83 16.56 -20.46 -29.51
N SER A 84 16.74 -19.15 -29.28
CA SER A 84 17.37 -18.23 -30.22
C SER A 84 18.85 -18.56 -30.48
N ASP A 85 19.58 -18.94 -29.43
CA ASP A 85 21.00 -19.26 -29.51
C ASP A 85 21.24 -20.72 -29.94
N HIS A 86 20.19 -21.44 -30.36
CA HIS A 86 20.19 -22.86 -30.72
C HIS A 86 20.72 -23.81 -29.64
N GLU A 87 20.91 -23.34 -28.41
CA GLU A 87 21.40 -24.14 -27.28
C GLU A 87 20.43 -25.26 -26.93
N LEU A 88 19.12 -24.99 -27.03
CA LEU A 88 18.08 -26.01 -26.81
C LEU A 88 18.25 -27.20 -27.76
N VAL A 89 18.56 -26.93 -29.04
CA VAL A 89 18.76 -27.94 -30.08
C VAL A 89 20.09 -28.68 -29.86
N ALA A 90 21.15 -27.95 -29.53
CA ALA A 90 22.46 -28.54 -29.22
C ALA A 90 22.40 -29.49 -28.01
N MET A 91 21.67 -29.10 -26.95
CA MET A 91 21.44 -29.95 -25.78
C MET A 91 20.68 -31.23 -26.14
N GLN A 92 19.61 -31.14 -26.93
CA GLN A 92 18.85 -32.30 -27.38
C GLN A 92 19.68 -33.23 -28.27
N ALA A 93 20.46 -32.69 -29.20
CA ALA A 93 21.38 -33.46 -30.05
C ALA A 93 22.46 -34.18 -29.23
N SER A 94 22.84 -33.61 -28.07
CA SER A 94 23.77 -34.20 -27.11
C SER A 94 23.13 -35.27 -26.20
N GLY A 95 21.85 -35.60 -26.40
CA GLY A 95 21.10 -36.57 -25.59
C GLY A 95 20.53 -35.99 -24.29
N ILE A 96 20.58 -34.68 -24.07
CA ILE A 96 20.00 -34.03 -22.89
C ILE A 96 18.53 -33.73 -23.19
N GLY A 97 17.64 -34.51 -22.59
CA GLY A 97 16.20 -34.34 -22.77
C GLY A 97 15.67 -33.02 -22.16
N PHE A 98 14.64 -32.44 -22.79
CA PHE A 98 14.00 -31.19 -22.36
C PHE A 98 13.57 -31.19 -20.88
N ARG A 99 13.13 -32.34 -20.36
CA ARG A 99 12.73 -32.50 -18.94
C ARG A 99 13.84 -32.19 -17.95
N ARG A 100 15.12 -32.35 -18.35
CA ARG A 100 16.28 -32.02 -17.51
C ARG A 100 16.33 -30.52 -17.19
N LEU A 101 15.94 -29.66 -18.15
CA LEU A 101 15.90 -28.20 -18.00
C LEU A 101 14.80 -27.74 -17.03
N LEU A 102 13.73 -28.52 -16.87
CA LEU A 102 12.64 -28.20 -15.94
C LEU A 102 13.07 -28.32 -14.47
N ILE A 103 14.08 -29.16 -14.16
CA ILE A 103 14.56 -29.37 -12.79
C ILE A 103 15.17 -28.07 -12.21
N PRO A 104 16.18 -27.42 -12.83
CA PRO A 104 16.74 -26.18 -12.29
C PRO A 104 15.72 -25.03 -12.27
N VAL A 105 14.84 -24.92 -13.27
CA VAL A 105 13.73 -23.94 -13.27
C VAL A 105 12.76 -24.20 -12.11
N GLY A 106 12.46 -25.47 -11.83
CA GLY A 106 11.63 -25.89 -10.71
C GLY A 106 12.26 -25.56 -9.35
N ILE A 107 13.56 -25.84 -9.19
CA ILE A 107 14.31 -25.47 -7.97
C ILE A 107 14.28 -23.96 -7.76
N PHE A 108 14.50 -23.18 -8.81
CA PHE A 108 14.40 -21.72 -8.76
C PHE A 108 12.99 -21.28 -8.34
N SER A 109 11.96 -21.83 -8.97
CA SER A 109 10.55 -21.50 -8.68
C SER A 109 10.14 -21.87 -7.25
N ILE A 110 10.62 -23.00 -6.72
CA ILE A 110 10.42 -23.39 -5.32
C ILE A 110 11.11 -22.42 -4.37
N GLY A 111 12.33 -21.96 -4.71
CA GLY A 111 13.03 -20.92 -3.95
C GLY A 111 12.24 -19.62 -3.90
N ILE A 112 11.74 -19.14 -5.04
CA ILE A 112 10.88 -17.95 -5.10
C ILE A 112 9.57 -18.18 -4.34
N TYR A 113 8.95 -19.35 -4.47
CA TYR A 113 7.74 -19.72 -3.73
C TYR A 113 7.98 -19.65 -2.22
N ALA A 114 9.10 -20.16 -1.71
CA ALA A 114 9.43 -20.08 -0.29
C ALA A 114 9.59 -18.63 0.17
N VAL A 115 10.20 -17.76 -0.65
CA VAL A 115 10.31 -16.32 -0.37
C VAL A 115 8.93 -15.66 -0.38
N ALA A 116 8.09 -15.94 -1.37
CA ALA A 116 6.75 -15.39 -1.47
C ALA A 116 5.84 -15.86 -0.32
N PHE A 117 5.96 -17.14 0.06
CA PHE A 117 5.25 -17.72 1.20
C PHE A 117 5.68 -17.08 2.51
N ALA A 118 6.98 -16.91 2.74
CA ALA A 118 7.53 -16.18 3.89
C ALA A 118 6.99 -14.74 3.95
N LEU A 119 7.02 -14.01 2.83
CA LEU A 119 6.46 -12.66 2.75
C LEU A 119 4.96 -12.66 3.01
N SER A 120 4.20 -13.62 2.49
CA SER A 120 2.76 -13.69 2.73
C SER A 120 2.42 -14.01 4.19
N PHE A 121 3.17 -14.91 4.84
CA PHE A 121 2.88 -15.31 6.22
C PHE A 121 3.31 -14.26 7.24
N TRP A 122 4.44 -13.58 7.04
CA TRP A 122 4.96 -12.58 7.97
C TRP A 122 4.66 -11.13 7.57
N ALA A 123 4.78 -10.78 6.30
CA ALA A 123 4.65 -9.40 5.84
C ALA A 123 3.20 -8.98 5.58
N GLN A 124 2.29 -9.89 5.22
CA GLN A 124 0.87 -9.56 5.01
C GLN A 124 0.11 -9.14 6.28
N PRO A 125 0.21 -9.86 7.43
CA PRO A 125 -0.47 -9.41 8.65
C PRO A 125 0.11 -8.09 9.17
N TRP A 126 1.41 -7.87 8.98
CA TRP A 126 2.03 -6.58 9.29
C TRP A 126 1.47 -5.51 8.34
N SER A 127 1.64 -5.66 7.02
CA SER A 127 1.19 -4.70 6.00
C SER A 127 -0.26 -4.26 6.20
N GLY A 128 -1.18 -5.21 6.43
CA GLY A 128 -2.58 -4.90 6.69
C GLY A 128 -2.83 -4.20 8.03
N ALA A 129 -2.12 -4.60 9.10
CA ALA A 129 -2.29 -4.00 10.42
C ALA A 129 -1.77 -2.56 10.47
N SER A 130 -0.57 -2.26 9.95
CA SER A 130 -0.08 -0.88 10.01
C SER A 130 -0.59 0.04 8.92
N LEU A 131 -1.11 -0.46 7.80
CA LEU A 131 -1.89 0.40 6.91
C LEU A 131 -3.18 0.86 7.60
N LYS A 132 -3.81 -0.02 8.39
CA LYS A 132 -4.98 0.32 9.21
C LYS A 132 -4.62 1.25 10.36
N THR A 133 -3.53 1.03 11.10
CA THR A 133 -3.14 1.95 12.17
C THR A 133 -2.65 3.29 11.64
N LEU A 134 -1.93 3.35 10.50
CA LEU A 134 -1.61 4.62 9.86
C LEU A 134 -2.86 5.31 9.30
N ALA A 135 -3.81 4.57 8.71
CA ALA A 135 -5.08 5.16 8.28
C ALA A 135 -5.85 5.69 9.48
N LEU A 136 -5.89 4.96 10.59
CA LEU A 136 -6.54 5.40 11.83
C LEU A 136 -5.80 6.57 12.47
N SER A 137 -4.47 6.62 12.43
CA SER A 137 -3.70 7.75 12.96
C SER A 137 -3.82 8.98 12.05
N MET A 138 -3.93 8.81 10.73
CA MET A 138 -4.23 9.89 9.79
C MET A 138 -5.66 10.39 9.97
N ILE A 139 -6.63 9.49 10.18
CA ILE A 139 -8.01 9.85 10.54
C ILE A 139 -8.00 10.57 11.90
N GLN A 140 -7.21 10.14 12.89
CA GLN A 140 -7.09 10.79 14.20
C GLN A 140 -6.39 12.15 14.15
N GLU A 141 -5.33 12.30 13.34
CA GLU A 141 -4.67 13.59 13.06
C GLU A 141 -5.52 14.50 12.16
N GLN A 142 -6.42 13.95 11.33
CA GLN A 142 -7.47 14.71 10.62
C GLN A 142 -8.72 14.94 11.49
N LEU A 143 -8.87 14.23 12.61
CA LEU A 143 -9.95 14.41 13.60
C LEU A 143 -9.63 15.51 14.62
N THR A 144 -8.42 16.07 14.62
CA THR A 144 -8.35 17.53 14.73
C THR A 144 -8.87 18.09 13.43
N LEU A 145 -10.20 18.10 13.26
CA LEU A 145 -10.82 18.90 12.22
C LEU A 145 -10.18 20.28 12.35
N PRO A 146 -9.45 20.80 11.35
CA PRO A 146 -9.11 22.21 11.34
C PRO A 146 -10.43 22.91 11.02
N LEU A 147 -11.34 22.94 12.00
CA LEU A 147 -12.53 23.78 11.97
C LEU A 147 -11.98 25.19 11.95
N ALA A 148 -11.80 25.73 10.76
CA ALA A 148 -11.27 27.05 10.59
C ALA A 148 -12.25 28.01 11.25
N ALA A 149 -11.81 28.69 12.30
CA ALA A 149 -12.63 29.68 12.97
C ALA A 149 -13.00 30.80 12.00
N GLY A 150 -14.25 31.22 12.07
CA GLY A 150 -14.82 32.24 11.20
C GLY A 150 -15.24 31.73 9.81
N VAL A 151 -15.15 30.43 9.52
CA VAL A 151 -15.56 29.83 8.23
C VAL A 151 -16.57 28.70 8.47
N PHE A 152 -17.52 28.54 7.55
CA PHE A 152 -18.42 27.38 7.54
C PHE A 152 -17.65 26.14 7.07
N ASN A 153 -17.56 25.13 7.93
CA ASN A 153 -16.87 23.88 7.65
C ASN A 153 -17.91 22.80 7.32
N ASP A 154 -17.69 22.04 6.26
CA ASP A 154 -18.57 20.95 5.82
C ASP A 154 -17.83 19.60 5.95
N PRO A 155 -17.68 19.04 7.18
CA PRO A 155 -16.92 17.81 7.39
C PRO A 155 -17.55 16.55 6.79
N VAL A 156 -18.85 16.58 6.52
CA VAL A 156 -19.61 15.49 5.89
C VAL A 156 -20.71 16.13 5.03
N ASP A 157 -21.03 15.56 3.87
CA ASP A 157 -22.14 16.03 3.04
C ASP A 157 -23.45 16.14 3.84
N GLY A 158 -24.00 17.35 3.92
CA GLY A 158 -25.21 17.67 4.66
C GLY A 158 -25.02 18.05 6.13
N LEU A 159 -23.79 18.20 6.63
CA LEU A 159 -23.51 18.70 7.98
C LEU A 159 -22.58 19.92 7.91
N MET A 160 -23.11 21.09 8.24
CA MET A 160 -22.38 22.35 8.26
C MET A 160 -22.11 22.79 9.70
N ILE A 161 -20.85 23.09 10.03
CA ILE A 161 -20.39 23.52 11.35
C ILE A 161 -19.69 24.88 11.25
N TYR A 162 -20.14 25.84 12.03
CA TYR A 162 -19.53 27.15 12.14
C TYR A 162 -19.08 27.43 13.57
N ILE A 163 -17.82 27.82 13.71
CA ILE A 163 -17.19 28.23 14.98
C ILE A 163 -16.72 29.67 14.80
N PRO A 164 -17.21 30.64 15.59
CA PRO A 164 -16.86 32.05 15.46
C PRO A 164 -15.37 32.33 15.71
N GLN A 165 -14.75 31.71 16.73
CA GLN A 165 -13.36 31.96 17.15
C GLN A 165 -12.69 30.69 17.73
N ALA A 166 -11.41 30.46 17.40
CA ALA A 166 -10.64 29.27 17.81
C ALA A 166 -9.79 29.47 19.09
N ASP A 167 -9.57 30.71 19.51
CA ASP A 167 -8.46 31.05 20.43
C ASP A 167 -8.86 31.19 21.91
N THR A 168 -10.16 31.18 22.21
CA THR A 168 -10.63 31.20 23.60
C THR A 168 -11.79 30.24 23.74
N ALA A 169 -11.71 29.39 24.76
CA ALA A 169 -12.66 28.34 25.05
C ALA A 169 -14.13 28.79 24.84
N SER A 170 -14.84 27.98 24.06
CA SER A 170 -16.28 27.77 24.24
C SER A 170 -17.16 29.01 24.04
N GLN A 171 -17.10 29.66 22.88
CA GLN A 171 -18.12 30.68 22.55
C GLN A 171 -18.77 30.42 21.21
N GLY A 172 -19.95 29.83 21.28
CA GLY A 172 -20.87 29.68 20.16
C GLY A 172 -20.46 28.58 19.20
N ILE A 173 -21.33 27.60 19.01
CA ILE A 173 -21.25 26.68 17.87
C ILE A 173 -22.58 26.69 17.15
N PHE A 174 -22.51 26.78 15.82
CA PHE A 174 -23.68 26.67 14.96
C PHE A 174 -23.53 25.41 14.12
N ILE A 175 -24.46 24.47 14.26
CA ILE A 175 -24.47 23.21 13.52
C ILE A 175 -25.78 23.15 12.74
N ALA A 176 -25.70 23.11 11.41
CA ALA A 176 -26.83 22.82 10.56
C ALA A 176 -26.69 21.39 10.00
N ASP A 177 -27.59 20.52 10.42
CA ASP A 177 -27.70 19.14 9.97
C ASP A 177 -28.87 19.03 8.97
N SER A 178 -28.54 18.96 7.70
CA SER A 178 -29.45 18.78 6.57
C SER A 178 -29.36 17.39 5.95
N ARG A 179 -28.68 16.43 6.60
CA ARG A 179 -28.52 15.04 6.12
C ARG A 179 -29.84 14.29 5.94
N ASN A 180 -30.88 14.70 6.68
CA ASN A 180 -32.23 14.17 6.51
C ASN A 180 -33.12 15.22 5.83
N VAL A 181 -33.42 15.01 4.55
CA VAL A 181 -34.17 15.92 3.67
C VAL A 181 -35.57 16.28 4.23
N GLY A 182 -36.13 15.45 5.12
CA GLY A 182 -37.43 15.68 5.77
C GLY A 182 -37.40 16.41 7.12
N SER A 183 -36.23 16.66 7.72
CA SER A 183 -36.14 17.31 9.04
C SER A 183 -34.78 18.00 9.24
N PRO A 184 -34.52 19.13 8.56
CA PRO A 184 -33.31 19.90 8.81
C PRO A 184 -33.29 20.38 10.27
N ARG A 185 -32.19 20.12 10.98
CA ARG A 185 -31.99 20.53 12.37
C ARG A 185 -30.89 21.56 12.43
N VAL A 186 -31.16 22.65 13.13
CA VAL A 186 -30.17 23.68 13.44
C VAL A 186 -29.97 23.66 14.94
N LEU A 187 -28.74 23.41 15.37
CA LEU A 187 -28.34 23.38 16.77
C LEU A 187 -27.41 24.57 17.01
N VAL A 188 -27.70 25.34 18.06
CA VAL A 188 -26.90 26.49 18.47
C VAL A 188 -26.63 26.33 19.95
N ALA A 189 -25.36 26.31 20.36
CA ALA A 189 -24.99 26.22 21.77
C ALA A 189 -23.94 27.25 22.12
N GLN A 190 -24.01 27.79 23.33
CA GLN A 190 -23.04 28.78 23.81
C GLN A 190 -21.70 28.12 24.14
N ASP A 191 -21.75 26.95 24.78
CA ASP A 191 -20.58 26.17 25.16
C ASP A 191 -20.58 24.82 24.42
N TRP A 192 -19.41 24.36 24.00
CA TRP A 192 -19.24 23.05 23.40
C TRP A 192 -17.91 22.43 23.81
N THR A 193 -17.92 21.11 23.99
CA THR A 193 -16.71 20.33 24.31
C THR A 193 -16.64 19.12 23.40
N LEU A 194 -15.43 18.83 22.92
CA LEU A 194 -15.15 17.59 22.18
C LEU A 194 -15.04 16.45 23.19
N VAL A 195 -15.93 15.47 23.06
CA VAL A 195 -15.88 14.23 23.84
C VAL A 195 -15.46 13.12 22.87
N SER A 196 -14.24 12.66 23.03
CA SER A 196 -13.76 11.46 22.35
C SER A 196 -14.02 10.27 23.26
N ASP A 197 -14.91 9.37 22.85
CA ASP A 197 -15.13 8.11 23.55
C ASP A 197 -14.15 7.06 23.00
N MET A 198 -13.11 6.80 23.78
CA MET A 198 -11.93 6.04 23.37
C MET A 198 -12.21 4.53 23.26
N GLU A 199 -13.33 4.04 23.82
CA GLU A 199 -13.74 2.63 23.71
C GLU A 199 -14.60 2.34 22.46
N SER A 200 -15.33 3.33 21.94
CA SER A 200 -16.24 3.15 20.80
C SER A 200 -15.73 3.76 19.48
N GLY A 201 -14.63 4.51 19.51
CA GLY A 201 -14.05 5.13 18.32
C GLY A 201 -14.92 6.24 17.73
N HIS A 202 -15.89 6.74 18.50
CA HIS A 202 -16.79 7.81 18.11
C HIS A 202 -16.34 9.13 18.72
N ILE A 203 -16.29 10.17 17.89
CA ILE A 203 -16.11 11.55 18.35
C ILE A 203 -17.48 12.21 18.43
N GLY A 204 -17.85 12.65 19.62
CA GLY A 204 -19.08 13.39 19.89
C GLY A 204 -18.79 14.85 20.25
N LEU A 205 -19.69 15.74 19.88
CA LEU A 205 -19.73 17.09 20.41
C LEU A 205 -20.74 17.11 21.56
N ARG A 206 -20.28 17.45 22.77
CA ARG A 206 -21.18 17.74 23.88
C ARG A 206 -21.44 19.24 23.88
N LEU A 207 -22.70 19.58 23.57
CA LEU A 207 -23.22 20.93 23.62
C LEU A 207 -23.75 21.20 25.03
N THR A 208 -23.37 22.32 25.62
CA THR A 208 -23.89 22.81 26.90
C THR A 208 -24.52 24.17 26.69
N ASP A 209 -25.72 24.35 27.25
CA ASP A 209 -26.52 25.57 27.12
C ASP A 209 -26.91 25.90 25.66
N GLY A 210 -27.76 25.03 25.08
CA GLY A 210 -28.28 25.10 23.71
C GLY A 210 -29.55 24.27 23.51
#